data_AF-G3P6X8-F1
#
_entry.id   AF-G3P6X8-F1
#
_cell.length_a   1.000
_cell.length_b   1.000
_cell.length_c   1.000
_cell.angle_alpha   90.00
_cell.angle_beta   90.00
_cell.angle_gamma   90.00
#
_symmetry.space_group_name_H-M   'P 1'
#
loop_
_entity.id
_entity.type
_entity.pdbx_description
1 polymer ?
#
loop_
_entity_poly.entity_id
_entity_poly.type
_entity_poly.pdbx_seq_one_letter_code
_entity_poly.pdbx_strand_id
1 'polypeptide(L)'
;MTSLLLYVAVLPSGAVGKSTSLLMFVCSNVVSTIKLGCSLDLLHIGRRARNTEYRPKALTMRIRKPPTTAQFYKSGSMVCLGAKSEEQSRVAAWRFFRIMQKLGLPVRFLDFKIQNIVASCETFPVRLEQLARYQPCRSGDRMVLDHMRFTCGA
;
A
#
# COMPACT_ATOMS: atom_id res chain seq x y z
N MET A 1 -10.05 20.09 7.47
CA MET A 1 -11.30 19.99 8.26
C MET A 1 -12.30 19.34 7.32
N THR A 2 -12.85 18.15 7.48
CA THR A 2 -13.04 17.18 8.56
C THR A 2 -13.43 15.90 7.80
N SER A 3 -12.74 14.79 8.03
CA SER A 3 -13.27 13.64 8.78
C SER A 3 -14.43 12.89 8.10
N LEU A 4 -14.24 11.57 8.00
CA LEU A 4 -15.26 10.51 8.09
C LEU A 4 -16.30 10.41 6.96
N LEU A 5 -16.03 9.53 6.00
CA LEU A 5 -17.02 8.56 5.52
C LEU A 5 -16.34 7.18 5.46
N LEU A 6 -16.03 6.67 6.66
CA LEU A 6 -15.85 5.25 6.90
C LEU A 6 -17.25 4.68 7.14
N TYR A 7 -17.90 4.23 6.07
CA TYR A 7 -19.11 3.41 6.16
C TYR A 7 -18.90 2.22 5.23
N VAL A 8 -18.19 1.21 5.73
CA VAL A 8 -18.34 -0.15 5.23
C VAL A 8 -19.66 -0.62 5.83
N ALA A 9 -20.75 -0.39 5.09
CA ALA A 9 -22.06 -0.90 5.45
C ALA A 9 -22.02 -2.43 5.39
N VAL A 10 -22.39 -3.01 6.52
CA VAL A 10 -22.74 -4.41 6.72
C VAL A 10 -23.75 -4.85 5.65
N LEU A 11 -23.52 -6.06 5.14
CA LEU A 11 -24.39 -6.82 4.24
C LEU A 11 -25.87 -6.69 4.62
N PRO A 12 -26.82 -6.45 3.69
CA PRO A 12 -28.20 -6.80 3.94
C PRO A 12 -28.30 -8.33 3.96
N SER A 13 -28.65 -8.86 5.13
CA SER A 13 -29.15 -10.21 5.32
C SER A 13 -30.32 -10.46 4.36
N GLY A 14 -30.15 -11.36 3.38
CA GLY A 14 -31.26 -11.70 2.49
C GLY A 14 -30.86 -12.34 1.16
N ALA A 15 -30.07 -13.41 1.16
CA ALA A 15 -30.03 -14.38 0.06
C ALA A 15 -29.45 -15.71 0.55
N VAL A 16 -30.33 -16.57 1.06
CA VAL A 16 -30.07 -17.99 1.26
C VAL A 16 -30.02 -18.66 -0.11
N GLY A 17 -28.97 -19.46 -0.34
CA GLY A 17 -29.02 -20.54 -1.32
C GLY A 17 -28.24 -20.32 -2.61
N LYS A 18 -26.92 -20.55 -2.56
CA LYS A 18 -26.16 -21.47 -3.42
C LYS A 18 -24.69 -21.42 -2.98
N SER A 19 -24.08 -22.59 -2.77
CA SER A 19 -22.68 -22.81 -2.40
C SER A 19 -21.75 -21.72 -2.97
N THR A 20 -21.44 -20.71 -2.17
CA THR A 20 -20.36 -19.78 -2.47
C THR A 20 -19.09 -20.55 -2.16
N SER A 21 -18.47 -21.12 -3.19
CA SER A 21 -17.07 -21.51 -3.10
C SER A 21 -16.33 -20.34 -2.46
N LEU A 22 -15.68 -20.58 -1.32
CA LEU A 22 -14.96 -19.58 -0.55
C LEU A 22 -13.88 -18.96 -1.45
N LEU A 23 -14.20 -17.84 -2.11
CA LEU A 23 -13.26 -17.10 -2.92
C LEU A 23 -12.22 -16.51 -1.96
N MET A 24 -11.06 -17.15 -1.88
CA MET A 24 -10.00 -16.74 -0.96
C MET A 24 -9.17 -15.65 -1.63
N PHE A 25 -9.34 -14.42 -1.17
CA PHE A 25 -8.49 -13.30 -1.58
C PHE A 25 -7.15 -13.34 -0.84
N VAL A 26 -6.05 -13.33 -1.58
CA VAL A 26 -4.70 -13.25 -1.02
C VAL A 26 -4.20 -11.82 -1.17
N CYS A 27 -3.87 -11.18 -0.04
CA CYS A 27 -3.25 -9.86 -0.07
C CYS A 27 -1.81 -9.97 -0.57
N SER A 28 -1.54 -9.30 -1.69
CA SER A 28 -0.26 -9.34 -2.39
C SER A 28 0.63 -8.18 -1.99
N ASN A 29 0.06 -6.97 -1.80
CA ASN A 29 0.84 -5.78 -1.47
C ASN A 29 -0.01 -4.72 -0.75
N VAL A 30 0.51 -4.21 0.37
CA VAL A 30 -0.04 -3.07 1.10
C VAL A 30 0.92 -1.89 0.98
N VAL A 31 0.40 -0.78 0.50
CA VAL A 31 1.09 0.51 0.43
C VAL A 31 0.61 1.39 1.57
N SER A 32 1.54 1.83 2.43
CA SER A 32 1.25 2.76 3.52
C SER A 32 2.15 4.00 3.44
N THR A 33 1.65 5.12 3.94
CA THR A 33 2.36 6.40 4.01
C THR A 33 2.37 6.91 5.44
N ILE A 34 3.47 7.57 5.81
CA ILE A 34 3.73 8.10 7.15
C ILE A 34 4.39 9.46 7.00
N LYS A 35 4.12 10.36 7.94
CA LYS A 35 4.84 11.63 8.06
C LYS A 35 5.82 11.56 9.23
N LEU A 36 7.04 11.99 8.98
CA LEU A 36 8.11 12.05 9.98
C LEU A 36 8.16 13.40 10.70
N GLY A 37 7.48 14.42 10.16
CA GLY A 37 7.36 15.74 10.80
C GLY A 37 8.64 16.56 10.85
N CYS A 38 9.64 16.23 10.02
CA CYS A 38 10.91 16.93 9.91
C CYS A 38 11.41 16.90 8.45
N SER A 39 12.15 17.93 8.04
CA SER A 39 12.88 17.92 6.77
C SER A 39 14.03 16.91 6.84
N LEU A 40 14.19 16.08 5.82
CA LEU A 40 15.21 15.03 5.77
C LEU A 40 16.27 15.36 4.72
N ASP A 41 17.54 15.35 5.14
CA ASP A 41 18.66 15.38 4.20
C ASP A 41 18.96 13.96 3.68
N LEU A 42 18.41 13.66 2.51
CA LEU A 42 18.53 12.35 1.87
C LEU A 42 19.99 11.99 1.53
N LEU A 43 20.86 12.97 1.28
CA LEU A 43 22.26 12.72 0.94
C LEU A 43 23.04 12.24 2.18
N HIS A 44 22.84 12.91 3.31
CA HIS A 44 23.45 12.52 4.59
C HIS A 44 23.00 11.12 5.04
N ILE A 45 21.71 10.83 4.87
CA ILE A 45 21.14 9.53 5.22
C ILE A 45 21.68 8.45 4.28
N GLY A 46 21.71 8.69 2.98
CA GLY A 46 22.21 7.72 2.00
C GLY A 46 23.69 7.37 2.17
N ARG A 47 24.50 8.28 2.71
CA ARG A 47 25.92 8.02 3.02
C ARG A 47 26.12 7.19 4.30
N ARG A 48 25.23 7.31 5.28
CA ARG A 48 25.34 6.64 6.59
C ARG A 48 24.56 5.34 6.68
N ALA A 49 23.44 5.25 5.97
CA ALA A 49 22.57 4.08 6.00
C ALA A 49 23.13 2.96 5.11
N ARG A 50 22.93 1.71 5.56
CA ARG A 50 23.24 0.51 4.78
C ARG A 50 22.00 0.10 3.97
N ASN A 51 22.21 -0.54 2.82
CA ASN A 51 21.13 -1.05 1.97
C ASN A 51 20.16 0.05 1.50
N THR A 52 20.72 1.24 1.24
CA THR A 52 19.99 2.39 0.69
C THR A 52 20.46 2.74 -0.70
N GLU A 53 19.51 3.02 -1.58
CA GLU A 53 19.73 3.56 -2.91
C GLU A 53 19.26 5.02 -2.93
N TYR A 54 20.18 5.95 -3.18
CA TYR A 54 19.87 7.38 -3.28
C TYR A 54 19.47 7.74 -4.71
N ARG A 55 18.28 8.34 -4.87
CA ARG A 55 17.88 9.08 -6.06
C ARG A 55 17.59 10.53 -5.65
N PRO A 56 17.83 11.53 -6.52
CA PRO A 56 17.64 12.93 -6.18
C PRO A 56 16.20 13.27 -5.75
N LYS A 57 15.20 12.49 -6.20
CA LYS A 57 13.80 12.66 -5.81
C LYS A 57 13.42 11.89 -4.53
N ALA A 58 14.08 10.79 -4.22
CA ALA A 58 13.73 9.92 -3.09
C ALA A 58 14.88 8.97 -2.70
N LEU A 59 15.00 8.66 -1.41
CA LEU A 59 15.90 7.64 -0.89
C LEU A 59 15.12 6.33 -0.70
N THR A 60 15.59 5.23 -1.29
CA THR A 60 14.96 3.91 -1.13
C THR A 60 15.77 3.07 -0.15
N MET A 61 15.14 2.48 0.86
CA MET A 61 15.75 1.57 1.83
C MET A 61 15.00 0.24 1.85
N ARG A 62 15.74 -0.87 1.92
CA ARG A 62 15.15 -2.22 1.93
C ARG A 62 15.51 -2.97 3.19
N ILE A 63 14.53 -3.65 3.78
CA ILE A 63 14.69 -4.50 4.96
C ILE A 63 14.23 -5.92 4.62
N ARG A 64 14.94 -6.93 5.14
CA ARG A 64 14.63 -8.36 4.91
C ARG A 64 13.47 -8.88 5.76
N LYS A 65 13.33 -8.40 6.99
CA LYS A 65 12.30 -8.85 7.95
C LYS A 65 11.53 -7.64 8.49
N PRO A 66 10.22 -7.51 8.25
CA PRO A 66 9.48 -8.09 7.12
C PRO A 66 10.07 -7.61 5.77
N PRO A 67 9.94 -8.39 4.68
CA PRO A 67 10.49 -8.03 3.37
C PRO A 67 9.72 -6.82 2.84
N THR A 68 10.29 -5.63 3.01
CA THR A 68 9.61 -4.37 2.73
C THR A 68 10.59 -3.33 2.23
N THR A 69 10.08 -2.41 1.41
CA THR A 69 10.84 -1.31 0.84
C THR A 69 10.22 -0.01 1.31
N ALA A 70 11.02 0.88 1.89
CA ALA A 70 10.60 2.23 2.21
C ALA A 70 11.22 3.23 1.24
N GLN A 71 10.45 4.23 0.84
CA GLN A 71 10.91 5.41 0.14
C GLN A 71 10.76 6.63 1.05
N PHE A 72 11.83 7.40 1.20
CA PHE A 72 11.86 8.64 1.96
C PHE A 72 11.96 9.82 1.02
N TYR A 73 11.18 10.86 1.31
CA TYR A 73 11.19 12.12 0.59
C TYR A 73 11.78 13.22 1.46
N LYS A 74 12.36 14.23 0.82
CA LYS A 74 12.95 15.41 1.49
C LYS A 74 11.94 16.13 2.39
N SER A 75 10.65 16.07 2.04
CA SER A 75 9.52 16.61 2.81
C SER A 75 9.28 15.93 4.17
N GLY A 76 9.98 14.83 4.46
CA GLY A 76 9.71 14.02 5.66
C GLY A 76 8.56 13.04 5.50
N SER A 77 8.03 12.87 4.28
CA SER A 77 7.11 11.78 3.98
C SER A 77 7.87 10.47 3.76
N MET A 78 7.32 9.39 4.26
CA MET A 78 7.81 8.03 4.05
C MET A 78 6.70 7.17 3.46
N VAL A 79 7.00 6.41 2.42
CA VAL A 79 6.09 5.42 1.81
C VAL A 79 6.68 4.04 2.03
N CYS A 80 5.89 3.11 2.57
CA CYS A 80 6.27 1.72 2.79
C CYS A 80 5.51 0.82 1.82
N LEU A 81 6.26 -0.08 1.17
CA LEU A 81 5.80 -0.97 0.10
C LEU A 81 6.21 -2.42 0.41
N GLY A 82 5.43 -3.38 -0.10
CA GLY A 82 5.78 -4.81 -0.10
C GLY A 82 5.30 -5.58 1.14
N ALA A 83 4.52 -4.96 2.03
CA ALA A 83 3.91 -5.68 3.14
C ALA A 83 2.73 -6.53 2.64
N LYS A 84 2.56 -7.74 3.20
CA LYS A 84 1.42 -8.63 2.84
C LYS A 84 0.20 -8.45 3.75
N SER A 85 0.34 -7.69 4.83
CA SER A 85 -0.76 -7.36 5.73
C SER A 85 -0.57 -5.93 6.27
N GLU A 86 -1.65 -5.37 6.79
CA GLU A 86 -1.63 -4.08 7.48
C GLU A 86 -0.69 -4.12 8.70
N GLU A 87 -0.75 -5.17 9.51
CA GLU A 87 0.08 -5.32 10.71
C GLU A 87 1.56 -5.39 10.33
N GLN A 88 1.90 -6.14 9.27
CA GLN A 88 3.25 -6.19 8.75
C GLN A 88 3.73 -4.83 8.26
N SER A 89 2.86 -4.06 7.60
CA SER A 89 3.16 -2.70 7.14
C SER A 89 3.46 -1.78 8.33
N ARG A 90 2.66 -1.87 9.40
CA ARG A 90 2.87 -1.10 10.64
C ARG A 90 4.16 -1.48 11.35
N VAL A 91 4.50 -2.77 11.42
CA VAL A 91 5.77 -3.24 12.00
C VAL A 91 6.97 -2.79 11.16
N ALA A 92 6.87 -2.87 9.83
CA ALA A 92 7.91 -2.42 8.90
C ALA A 92 8.18 -0.92 9.09
N ALA A 93 7.12 -0.13 9.08
CA ALA A 93 7.13 1.30 9.34
C ALA A 93 7.87 1.67 10.64
N TRP A 94 7.57 0.97 11.73
CA TRP A 94 8.26 1.17 13.00
C TRP A 94 9.75 0.82 12.96
N ARG A 95 10.15 -0.21 12.20
CA ARG A 95 11.56 -0.54 12.00
C ARG A 95 12.29 0.57 11.24
N PHE A 96 11.67 1.08 10.18
CA PHE A 96 12.20 2.21 9.42
C PHE A 96 12.37 3.45 10.32
N PHE A 97 11.36 3.76 11.13
CA PHE A 97 11.41 4.84 12.10
C PHE A 97 12.58 4.69 13.10
N ARG A 98 12.76 3.50 13.69
CA ARG A 98 13.88 3.25 14.61
C ARG A 98 15.25 3.38 13.95
N ILE A 99 15.41 3.00 12.68
CA ILE A 99 16.66 3.19 11.94
C ILE A 99 16.97 4.69 11.82
N MET A 100 15.96 5.50 11.50
CA MET A 100 16.13 6.96 11.40
C MET A 100 16.47 7.60 12.75
N GLN A 101 15.87 7.14 13.84
CA GLN A 101 16.24 7.60 15.19
C GLN A 101 17.69 7.25 15.54
N LYS A 102 18.16 6.05 15.19
CA LYS A 102 19.57 5.64 15.41
C LYS A 102 20.57 6.46 14.60
N LEU A 103 20.13 7.06 13.49
CA LEU A 103 20.95 8.00 12.72
C LEU A 103 21.04 9.39 13.37
N GLY A 104 20.30 9.63 14.47
CA GLY A 104 20.29 10.91 15.18
C GLY A 104 19.36 11.96 14.57
N LEU A 105 18.38 11.53 13.77
CA LEU A 105 17.40 12.44 13.17
C LEU A 105 16.23 12.67 14.15
N PRO A 106 15.73 13.91 14.28
CA PRO A 106 14.58 14.24 15.13
C PRO A 106 13.25 13.85 14.46
N VAL A 107 13.11 12.57 14.12
CA VAL A 107 11.91 12.02 13.47
C VAL A 107 10.80 11.75 14.48
N ARG A 108 9.54 11.98 14.07
CA ARG A 108 8.32 11.61 14.81
C ARG A 108 7.48 10.62 14.00
N PHE A 109 6.68 9.78 14.64
CA PHE A 109 5.79 8.85 13.95
C PHE A 109 4.39 9.46 13.87
N LEU A 110 4.07 10.14 12.76
CA LEU A 110 2.81 10.88 12.58
C LEU A 110 2.04 10.37 11.36
N ASP A 111 0.71 10.45 11.40
CA ASP A 111 -0.18 10.19 10.26
C ASP A 111 0.09 8.85 9.53
N PHE A 112 0.13 7.71 10.23
CA PHE A 112 0.16 6.41 9.55
C PHE A 112 -1.16 6.17 8.82
N LYS A 113 -1.11 6.00 7.50
CA LYS A 113 -2.28 5.75 6.65
C LYS A 113 -1.99 4.69 5.61
N ILE A 114 -2.92 3.76 5.43
CA ILE A 114 -2.92 2.85 4.29
C ILE A 114 -3.46 3.59 3.08
N GLN A 115 -2.72 3.53 1.97
CA GLN A 115 -3.08 4.18 0.71
C GLN A 115 -3.71 3.19 -0.26
N ASN A 116 -3.13 2.00 -0.38
CA ASN A 116 -3.57 1.01 -1.34
C ASN A 116 -3.35 -0.41 -0.81
N ILE A 117 -4.24 -1.32 -1.19
CA ILE A 117 -4.15 -2.75 -0.92
C ILE A 117 -4.39 -3.46 -2.26
N VAL A 118 -3.40 -4.23 -2.69
CA VAL A 118 -3.48 -5.11 -3.86
C VAL A 118 -3.77 -6.51 -3.35
N ALA A 119 -4.88 -7.08 -3.80
CA ALA A 119 -5.27 -8.46 -3.53
C ALA A 119 -5.49 -9.21 -4.84
N SER A 120 -5.21 -10.50 -4.83
CA SER A 120 -5.38 -11.38 -5.98
C SER A 120 -6.26 -12.56 -5.56
N CYS A 121 -7.12 -13.01 -6.47
CA CYS A 121 -7.94 -14.20 -6.30
C CYS A 121 -7.98 -14.97 -7.62
N GLU A 122 -7.97 -16.29 -7.53
CA GLU A 122 -8.19 -17.16 -8.69
C GLU A 122 -9.69 -17.39 -8.87
N THR A 123 -10.15 -17.34 -10.12
CA THR A 123 -11.55 -17.51 -10.50
C THR A 123 -11.69 -18.51 -11.64
N PHE A 124 -12.92 -18.91 -11.94
CA PHE A 124 -13.24 -19.71 -13.11
C PHE A 124 -12.83 -18.99 -14.41
N PRO A 125 -12.53 -19.72 -15.50
CA PRO A 125 -12.10 -19.12 -16.76
C PRO A 125 -13.17 -18.16 -17.31
N VAL A 126 -12.80 -16.88 -17.49
CA VAL A 126 -13.67 -15.83 -18.04
C VAL A 126 -13.27 -15.54 -19.48
N ARG A 127 -14.24 -15.46 -20.39
CA ARG A 127 -14.02 -15.02 -21.78
C ARG A 127 -13.93 -13.49 -21.83
N LEU A 128 -12.69 -12.97 -21.77
CA LEU A 128 -12.43 -11.52 -21.75
C LEU A 128 -12.97 -10.78 -22.98
N GLU A 129 -13.04 -11.42 -24.15
CA GLU A 129 -13.57 -10.81 -25.38
C GLU A 129 -15.05 -10.41 -25.27
N GLN A 130 -15.86 -11.22 -24.58
CA GLN A 130 -17.27 -10.87 -24.35
C GLN A 130 -17.36 -9.74 -23.31
N LEU A 131 -16.56 -9.80 -22.25
CA LEU A 131 -16.57 -8.78 -21.20
C LEU A 131 -16.12 -7.40 -21.73
N ALA A 132 -15.09 -7.36 -22.57
CA ALA A 132 -14.58 -6.14 -23.18
C ALA A 132 -15.60 -5.47 -24.12
N ARG A 133 -16.52 -6.23 -24.72
CA ARG A 133 -17.62 -5.69 -25.53
C ARG A 133 -18.69 -5.01 -24.68
N TYR A 134 -18.95 -5.51 -23.47
CA TYR A 134 -19.91 -4.92 -22.54
C TYR A 134 -19.33 -3.71 -21.78
N GLN A 135 -18.03 -3.73 -21.45
CA GLN A 135 -17.33 -2.59 -20.85
C GLN A 135 -16.01 -2.29 -21.58
N PRO A 136 -16.01 -1.31 -22.51
CA PRO A 136 -14.79 -0.87 -23.16
C PRO A 136 -13.85 -0.21 -22.14
N CYS A 137 -12.85 -0.96 -21.68
CA CYS A 137 -11.74 -0.53 -20.83
C CYS A 137 -10.88 0.57 -21.47
N ARG A 138 -11.08 1.89 -21.23
CA ARG A 138 -10.08 2.89 -21.66
C ARG A 138 -8.91 2.93 -20.67
N SER A 139 -7.71 3.18 -21.16
CA SER A 139 -6.51 3.35 -20.33
C SER A 139 -6.74 4.46 -19.30
N GLY A 140 -6.89 4.10 -18.03
CA GLY A 140 -7.20 5.02 -16.93
C GLY A 140 -8.58 4.80 -16.27
N ASP A 141 -9.42 3.91 -16.82
CA ASP A 141 -10.73 3.63 -16.24
C ASP A 141 -10.64 2.80 -14.96
N ARG A 142 -11.41 3.22 -13.96
CA ARG A 142 -11.62 2.48 -12.71
C ARG A 142 -12.68 1.41 -12.98
N MET A 143 -12.27 0.15 -13.06
CA MET A 143 -13.24 -0.94 -13.07
C MET A 143 -13.73 -1.16 -11.63
N VAL A 144 -15.03 -1.01 -11.42
CA VAL A 144 -15.68 -1.35 -10.14
C VAL A 144 -16.50 -2.60 -10.38
N LEU A 145 -16.01 -3.73 -9.88
CA LEU A 145 -16.79 -4.97 -9.74
C LEU A 145 -17.09 -5.13 -8.24
N ASP A 146 -18.36 -5.32 -7.87
CA ASP A 146 -18.80 -5.53 -6.48
C ASP A 146 -18.18 -4.58 -5.44
N HIS A 147 -18.21 -3.26 -5.73
CA HIS A 147 -17.64 -2.21 -4.88
C HIS A 147 -16.11 -2.29 -4.64
N MET A 148 -15.39 -3.23 -5.25
CA MET A 148 -13.94 -3.27 -5.25
C MET A 148 -13.39 -2.38 -6.37
N ARG A 149 -12.48 -1.47 -6.02
CA ARG A 149 -11.82 -0.57 -6.96
C ARG A 149 -10.61 -1.26 -7.55
N PHE A 150 -10.68 -1.64 -8.82
CA PHE A 150 -9.55 -2.17 -9.56
C PHE A 150 -8.90 -1.05 -10.38
N THR A 151 -7.61 -0.81 -10.17
CA THR A 151 -6.80 0.02 -11.06
C THR A 151 -6.14 -0.88 -12.08
N CYS A 152 -6.47 -0.71 -13.36
CA CYS A 152 -5.74 -1.37 -14.45
C CYS A 152 -4.30 -0.85 -14.44
N GLY A 153 -3.34 -1.74 -14.14
CA GLY A 153 -1.91 -1.44 -14.23
C GLY A 153 -1.49 -1.43 -15.70
N ALA A 154 -0.68 -0.44 -16.08
CA ALA A 154 -0.07 -0.34 -17.41
C ALA A 154 0.95 -1.47 -17.65
#